data_AF-A0A5Q2W048-F1
#
_entry.id   AF-A0A5Q2W048-F1
#
_cell.length_a   1.000
_cell.length_b   1.000
_cell.length_c   1.000
_cell.angle_alpha   90.00
_cell.angle_beta   90.00
_cell.angle_gamma   90.00
#
_symmetry.space_group_name_H-M   'P 1'
#
loop_
_entity.id
_entity.type
_entity.pdbx_description
1 polymer ?
#
loop_
_entity_poly.entity_id
_entity_poly.type
_entity_poly.pdbx_seq_one_letter_code
_entity_poly.pdbx_strand_id
1 'polypeptide(L)' 'MGLRRSYGLRSHIELTSGASGLDHASFARCDQIRTISLERLRSRIGAVGPVEMRAIDQALRFVLDL' A
#
# COMPACT_ATOMS: atom_id res chain seq x y z
N MET A 1 18.44 12.09 -7.25
CA MET A 1 17.44 12.84 -6.47
C MET A 1 16.17 12.96 -7.32
N GLY A 2 15.41 11.87 -7.43
CA GLY A 2 14.25 11.79 -8.33
C GLY A 2 12.98 12.22 -7.59
N LEU A 3 12.22 13.14 -8.17
CA LEU A 3 10.90 13.56 -7.70
C LEU A 3 9.95 12.35 -7.61
N ARG A 4 9.90 11.69 -6.44
CA ARG A 4 8.78 10.82 -6.07
C ARG A 4 7.61 11.74 -5.77
N ARG A 5 6.86 12.09 -6.82
CA ARG A 5 5.63 12.87 -6.72
C ARG A 5 4.60 12.03 -5.96
N SER A 6 4.62 12.15 -4.64
CA SER A 6 3.46 11.96 -3.78
C SER A 6 2.47 13.07 -4.13
N TYR A 7 1.81 12.97 -5.28
CA TYR A 7 0.50 13.58 -5.39
C TYR A 7 -0.28 12.96 -4.24
N GLY A 8 -0.65 13.75 -3.23
CA GLY A 8 -1.34 13.32 -2.01
C GLY A 8 -2.74 12.80 -2.31
N LEU A 9 -2.81 11.77 -3.15
CA LEU A 9 -4.01 11.10 -3.58
C LEU A 9 -4.53 10.32 -2.38
N ARG A 10 -5.84 10.43 -2.14
CA ARG A 10 -6.51 9.67 -1.08
C ARG A 10 -6.37 8.15 -1.25
N SER A 11 -6.08 7.68 -2.47
CA SER A 11 -5.82 6.27 -2.79
C SER A 11 -4.38 5.82 -2.49
N HIS A 12 -3.47 6.71 -2.12
CA HIS A 12 -2.07 6.38 -1.85
C HIS A 12 -1.78 6.46 -0.35
N ILE A 13 -1.60 5.30 0.28
CA ILE A 13 -1.29 5.23 1.71
C ILE A 13 0.20 4.99 1.91
N GLU A 14 0.85 5.87 2.66
CA GLU A 14 2.26 5.74 3.00
C GLU A 14 2.50 4.55 3.95
N LEU A 15 3.54 3.78 3.67
CA LEU A 15 3.98 2.63 4.44
C LEU A 15 5.38 2.91 4.99
N THR A 16 5.48 2.95 6.32
CA THR A 16 6.75 3.15 7.01
C THR A 16 7.61 1.89 6.90
N SER A 17 8.88 2.03 6.55
CA SER A 17 9.84 0.93 6.34
C SER A 17 9.93 -0.03 7.53
N GLY A 18 10.10 0.52 8.74
CA GLY A 18 10.34 -0.28 9.95
C GLY A 18 9.22 -1.23 10.35
N ALA A 19 7.96 -0.82 10.22
CA ALA A 19 6.81 -1.64 10.64
C ALA A 19 6.36 -2.64 9.56
N SER A 20 6.68 -2.36 8.28
CA SER A 20 6.17 -3.13 7.13
C SER A 20 7.12 -4.22 6.61
N GLY A 21 8.39 -4.20 7.05
CA GLY A 21 9.45 -5.07 6.52
C GLY A 21 10.04 -4.57 5.19
N LEU A 22 9.72 -3.33 4.78
CA LEU A 22 10.25 -2.71 3.57
C LEU A 22 11.54 -1.94 3.87
N ASP A 23 12.50 -1.97 2.95
CA ASP A 23 13.79 -1.27 3.16
C ASP A 23 13.66 0.27 3.08
N HIS A 24 12.59 0.77 2.47
CA HIS A 24 12.36 2.20 2.23
C HIS A 24 10.88 2.56 2.37
N ALA A 25 10.64 3.83 2.70
CA ALA A 25 9.29 4.41 2.67
C ALA A 25 8.63 4.16 1.30
N SER A 26 7.41 3.64 1.34
CA SER A 26 6.70 3.13 0.17
C SER A 26 5.23 3.52 0.24
N PHE A 27 4.47 3.18 -0.81
CA PHE A 27 3.04 3.50 -0.87
C PHE A 27 2.23 2.28 -1.28
N ALA A 28 1.16 2.00 -0.56
CA ALA A 28 0.07 1.18 -1.06
C ALA A 28 -0.77 2.04 -2.01
N ARG A 29 -0.91 1.60 -3.27
CA ARG A 29 -1.70 2.29 -4.30
C ARG A 29 -3.03 1.58 -4.47
N CYS A 30 -4.04 2.05 -3.75
CA CYS A 30 -5.38 1.47 -3.72
C CYS A 30 -6.14 1.65 -5.04
N ASP A 31 -5.66 2.49 -5.96
CA ASP A 31 -6.12 2.60 -7.35
C ASP A 31 -5.58 1.49 -8.26
N GLN A 32 -4.59 0.70 -7.80
CA GLN A 32 -3.93 -0.35 -8.60
C GLN A 32 -4.21 -1.76 -8.09
N ILE A 33 -5.48 -2.05 -7.83
CA ILE A 33 -5.94 -3.36 -7.37
C ILE A 33 -5.83 -4.38 -8.51
N ARG A 34 -5.33 -5.57 -8.20
CA ARG A 34 -5.22 -6.67 -9.16
C ARG A 34 -5.46 -8.03 -8.50
N THR A 35 -6.17 -8.90 -9.20
CA THR A 35 -6.23 -10.32 -8.88
C THR A 35 -4.97 -11.01 -9.40
N ILE A 36 -4.33 -11.86 -8.59
CA ILE A 36 -3.13 -12.61 -8.97
C ILE A 36 -3.27 -14.08 -8.55
N SER A 37 -2.67 -15.02 -9.28
CA SER A 37 -2.58 -16.42 -8.83
C SER A 37 -1.62 -16.54 -7.63
N LEU A 38 -1.85 -17.55 -6.79
CA LEU A 38 -1.01 -17.82 -5.61
C LEU A 38 0.44 -18.14 -6.01
N GLU A 39 0.66 -18.74 -7.18
CA GLU A 39 1.99 -19.08 -7.71
C GLU A 39 2.86 -17.83 -7.98
N ARG A 40 2.25 -16.65 -8.13
CA ARG A 40 2.98 -15.38 -8.28
C ARG A 40 3.53 -14.83 -6.96
N LEU A 41 3.10 -15.36 -5.82
CA LEU A 41 3.63 -15.02 -4.50
C LEU A 41 4.94 -15.76 -4.29
N ARG A 42 6.06 -15.01 -4.23
CA ARG A 42 7.40 -15.60 -4.09
C ARG A 42 7.83 -15.75 -2.63
N SER A 43 7.66 -14.70 -1.84
CA SER A 43 8.09 -14.66 -0.44
C SER A 43 7.26 -13.64 0.34
N ARG A 44 7.20 -13.82 1.67
CA ARG A 44 6.60 -12.85 2.59
C ARG A 44 7.66 -11.85 3.02
N ILE A 45 7.42 -10.56 2.74
CA ILE A 45 8.32 -9.47 3.15
C ILE A 45 8.04 -9.05 4.61
N GLY A 46 6.77 -8.96 4.99
CA GLY A 46 6.36 -8.51 6.32
C GLY A 46 4.85 -8.43 6.47
N ALA A 47 4.40 -7.55 7.37
CA ALA A 47 3.00 -7.21 7.55
C ALA A 47 2.88 -5.71 7.79
N VAL A 48 1.83 -5.10 7.25
CA VAL A 48 1.51 -3.70 7.50
C VAL A 48 0.88 -3.57 8.89
N GLY A 49 1.18 -2.47 9.60
CA GLY A 49 0.63 -2.18 10.91
C GLY A 49 -0.90 -1.93 10.88
N PRO A 50 -1.56 -1.99 12.06
CA PRO A 50 -3.01 -1.84 12.14
C PRO A 50 -3.51 -0.42 11.84
N VAL A 51 -2.65 0.59 11.93
CA VAL A 51 -2.99 1.98 11.60
C VAL A 51 -3.02 2.15 10.09
N GLU A 52 -1.97 1.74 9.40
CA GLU A 52 -1.88 1.80 7.94
C GLU A 52 -2.91 0.89 7.29
N MET A 53 -3.17 -0.29 7.84
CA MET A 53 -4.22 -1.18 7.32
C MET A 53 -5.61 -0.53 7.37
N ARG A 54 -5.94 0.19 8.45
CA ARG A 54 -7.20 0.96 8.54
C ARG A 54 -7.28 2.08 7.50
N ALA A 55 -6.17 2.74 7.20
CA ALA A 55 -6.13 3.75 6.15
C ALA A 55 -6.30 3.14 4.75
N ILE A 56 -5.70 1.96 4.50
CA ILE A 56 -5.91 1.18 3.27
C ILE A 56 -7.38 0.81 3.11
N ASP A 57 -8.03 0.31 4.16
CA ASP A 57 -9.46 -0.04 4.14
C ASP A 57 -10.36 1.16 3.78
N GLN A 58 -10.06 2.35 4.31
CA GLN A 58 -10.80 3.57 3.99
C GLN A 58 -10.55 4.02 2.54
N ALA A 59 -9.31 3.95 2.09
CA ALA A 59 -8.94 4.29 0.71
C ALA A 59 -9.59 3.33 -0.30
N LEU A 60 -9.65 2.03 0.00
CA LEU A 60 -10.30 1.04 -0.85
C LEU A 60 -11.82 1.30 -0.94
N ARG A 61 -12.49 1.61 0.17
CA ARG A 61 -13.92 2.00 0.13
C ARG A 61 -14.16 3.21 -0.75
N PHE A 62 -13.29 4.22 -0.65
CA PHE A 62 -13.39 5.40 -1.50
C PHE A 62 -13.15 5.08 -2.98
N VAL A 63 -12.12 4.30 -3.32
CA VAL A 63 -11.80 3.93 -4.71
C VAL A 63 -12.88 3.05 -5.34
N LEU A 64 -13.52 2.20 -4.54
CA LEU A 64 -14.51 1.22 -4.99
C LEU A 64 -15.96 1.68 -4.81
N ASP A 65 -16.19 2.89 -4.28
CA ASP A 65 -17.51 3.47 -3.98
C ASP A 65 -18.36 2.54 -3.07
N LEU A 66 -17.76 2.10 -1.95
CA LEU A 66 -18.33 1.15 -0.97
C LEU A 66 -18.63 1.78 0.40
#